data_AF-A0A060CNQ5-F1
#
_entry.id   AF-A0A060CNQ5-F1
#
_cell.length_a   1.000
_cell.length_b   1.000
_cell.length_c   1.000
_cell.angle_alpha   90.00
_cell.angle_beta   90.00
_cell.angle_gamma   90.00
#
_symmetry.space_group_name_H-M   'P 1'
#
loop_
_entity.id
_entity.type
_entity.pdbx_description
1 polymer ?
#
loop_
_entity_poly.entity_id
_entity_poly.type
_entity_poly.pdbx_seq_one_letter_code
_entity_poly.pdbx_strand_id
1 'polypeptide(L)' 'MNDPNGPMYYNGIYHLFYQYNPKGAVWGNIVWAHSISTDMINWIPLEPRSTVQPFDI' A
#
# COMPACT_ATOMS: atom_id res chain seq x y z
N MET A 1 -7.06 4.81 6.60
CA MET A 1 -6.36 3.54 6.37
C MET A 1 -7.08 2.49 7.18
N ASN A 2 -7.34 1.33 6.60
CA ASN A 2 -7.94 0.20 7.31
C ASN A 2 -7.14 -1.08 7.07
N ASP A 3 -7.52 -1.90 6.11
CA ASP A 3 -7.01 -3.27 6.04
C ASP A 3 -5.67 -3.32 5.32
N PRO A 4 -4.68 -4.08 5.85
CA PRO A 4 -3.51 -4.46 5.08
C PRO A 4 -3.92 -5.42 3.96
N ASN A 5 -3.34 -5.23 2.78
CA ASN A 5 -3.58 -6.03 1.60
C ASN A 5 -2.25 -6.53 1.02
N GLY A 6 -2.21 -7.79 0.61
CA GLY A 6 -1.07 -8.39 -0.11
C GLY A 6 0.32 -8.08 0.46
N PRO A 7 0.59 -8.29 1.77
CA PRO A 7 1.96 -8.14 2.29
C PRO A 7 2.90 -9.10 1.55
N MET A 8 3.99 -8.56 1.02
CA MET A 8 4.93 -9.30 0.18
C MET A 8 6.37 -8.96 0.57
N TYR A 9 7.26 -9.95 0.53
CA TYR A 9 8.69 -9.75 0.61
C TYR A 9 9.33 -10.19 -0.70
N TYR A 10 10.02 -9.27 -1.37
CA TYR A 10 10.61 -9.51 -2.67
C TYR A 10 11.92 -8.73 -2.82
N ASN A 11 12.98 -9.40 -3.28
CA ASN A 11 14.30 -8.82 -3.51
C ASN A 11 14.83 -7.93 -2.36
N GLY A 12 14.65 -8.37 -1.11
CA GLY A 12 15.14 -7.63 0.05
C GLY A 12 14.20 -6.53 0.58
N ILE A 13 13.05 -6.34 -0.06
CA ILE A 13 12.11 -5.25 0.24
C ILE A 13 10.78 -5.83 0.72
N TYR A 14 10.27 -5.29 1.82
CA TYR A 14 8.91 -5.50 2.28
C TYR A 14 7.97 -4.54 1.57
N HIS A 15 6.88 -5.06 1.03
CA HIS A 15 5.81 -4.33 0.38
C HIS A 15 4.55 -4.46 1.23
N LEU A 16 3.94 -3.32 1.56
CA LEU A 16 2.68 -3.24 2.28
C LEU A 16 1.68 -2.47 1.44
N PHE A 17 0.62 -3.13 1.00
CA PHE A 17 -0.53 -2.45 0.41
C PHE A 17 -1.62 -2.30 1.47
N TYR A 18 -2.45 -1.27 1.32
CA TYR A 18 -3.53 -1.03 2.26
C TYR A 18 -4.63 -0.16 1.66
N GLN A 19 -5.84 -0.36 2.16
CA GLN A 19 -6.97 0.49 1.80
C GLN A 19 -6.79 1.91 2.38
N TYR A 20 -6.85 2.90 1.50
CA TYR A 20 -6.67 4.31 1.84
C TYR A 20 -7.70 5.19 1.13
N ASN A 21 -8.26 6.17 1.86
CA ASN A 21 -9.08 7.23 1.28
C ASN A 21 -8.23 8.50 1.16
N PRO A 22 -7.80 8.91 -0.04
CA PRO A 22 -7.00 10.12 -0.22
C PRO A 22 -7.81 11.41 -0.03
N LYS A 23 -9.14 11.31 0.02
CA LYS A 23 -10.06 12.46 0.09
C LYS A 23 -10.60 12.73 1.50
N GLY A 24 -10.24 11.92 2.50
CA GLY A 24 -10.69 12.16 3.87
C GLY A 24 -10.39 11.04 4.85
N ALA A 25 -10.60 11.33 6.14
CA ALA A 25 -10.36 10.40 7.24
C ALA A 25 -11.47 9.36 7.45
N VAL A 26 -12.55 9.43 6.66
CA VAL A 26 -13.68 8.48 6.69
C VAL A 26 -13.54 7.44 5.60
N TRP A 27 -14.23 6.32 5.75
CA TRP A 27 -14.26 5.28 4.72
C TRP A 27 -15.00 5.78 3.46
N GLY A 28 -14.46 5.46 2.27
CA GLY A 28 -14.98 5.88 0.96
C GLY A 28 -13.86 6.18 -0.03
N ASN A 29 -14.15 6.26 -1.34
CA ASN A 29 -13.15 6.51 -2.41
C ASN A 29 -11.85 5.68 -2.25
N ILE A 30 -11.98 4.39 -1.94
CA ILE A 30 -10.85 3.56 -1.54
C ILE A 30 -9.91 3.32 -2.72
N VAL A 31 -8.63 3.60 -2.47
CA VAL A 31 -7.51 3.19 -3.31
C VAL A 31 -6.63 2.20 -2.55
N TRP A 32 -5.80 1.46 -3.28
CA TRP A 32 -4.72 0.69 -2.69
C TRP A 32 -3.49 1.58 -2.64
N ALA A 33 -3.17 2.07 -1.45
CA ALA A 33 -1.89 2.73 -1.20
C ALA A 33 -0.80 1.66 -1.02
N HIS A 34 0.45 2.05 -1.29
CA HIS A 34 1.60 1.16 -1.27
C HIS A 34 2.75 1.84 -0.54
N SER A 35 3.31 1.15 0.45
CA SER A 35 4.54 1.53 1.12
C SER A 35 5.56 0.41 1.07
N ILE A 36 6.84 0.76 1.03
CA ILE A 36 7.96 -0.19 1.08
C ILE A 36 8.85 0.04 2.30
N SER A 37 9.53 -1.01 2.75
CA SER A 37 10.49 -0.96 3.86
C SER A 37 11.57 -2.02 3.69
N THR A 38 12.75 -1.81 4.28
CA THR A 38 13.82 -2.83 4.38
C THR A 38 13.92 -3.44 5.77
N ASP A 39 13.29 -2.82 6.78
CA ASP A 39 13.41 -3.20 8.21
C ASP A 39 12.06 -3.40 8.92
N MET A 40 10.95 -3.26 8.19
CA MET A 40 9.56 -3.28 8.68
C MET A 40 9.20 -2.18 9.69
N ILE A 41 10.10 -1.24 9.97
CA ILE A 41 9.92 -0.16 10.94
C ILE A 41 9.79 1.17 10.20
N ASN A 42 10.72 1.43 9.27
CA ASN A 42 10.78 2.65 8.48
C ASN A 42 10.14 2.42 7.12
N TRP A 43 9.02 3.10 6.86
CA TRP A 43 8.22 2.92 5.66
C TRP A 43 8.29 4.13 4.75
N ILE A 44 8.56 3.90 3.47
CA ILE A 44 8.55 4.91 2.41
C ILE A 44 7.23 4.76 1.63
N PRO A 45 6.36 5.78 1.60
CA PRO A 45 5.16 5.75 0.77
C PRO A 45 5.52 5.89 -0.71
N LEU A 46 4.82 5.15 -1.57
CA LEU A 46 4.92 5.24 -3.02
C LEU A 46 3.64 5.84 -3.62
N GLU A 47 3.75 6.41 -4.82
CA GLU A 47 2.60 6.96 -5.53
C GLU A 47 1.52 5.89 -5.73
N PRO A 48 0.25 6.17 -5.39
CA PRO A 48 -0.84 5.21 -5.58
C PRO A 48 -0.99 4.96 -7.08
N ARG A 49 -0.51 3.81 -7.58
CA ARG A 49 -0.73 3.45 -8.98
C ARG A 49 -2.23 3.22 -9.17
N SER A 50 -2.81 3.98 -10.11
CA SER A 50 -4.25 4.00 -10.43
C SER A 50 -4.84 2.59 -10.47
N THR A 51 -5.70 2.32 -9.47
CA THR A 51 -6.67 1.23 -9.35
C THR A 51 -6.72 0.19 -10.49
N VAL A 52 -5.83 -0.78 -10.53
CA VAL A 52 -6.18 -2.16 -10.89
C VAL A 52 -5.10 -3.12 -10.43
N GLN A 53 -5.51 -3.95 -9.48
CA GLN A 53 -5.02 -5.28 -9.13
C GLN A 53 -3.61 -5.44 -8.50
N PRO A 54 -3.50 -6.26 -7.44
CA PRO A 54 -2.25 -6.51 -6.69
C PRO A 54 -1.10 -7.14 -7.46
N PHE A 55 -1.28 -7.51 -8.73
CA PHE A 55 -0.40 -8.41 -9.47
C PHE A 55 0.19 -7.83 -10.76
N ASP A 56 0.04 -6.53 -11.02
CA ASP A 56 0.66 -5.88 -12.18
C ASP A 56 2.11 -5.42 -11.88
N ILE A 57 2.94 -6.36 -11.40
CA ILE A 57 4.41 -6.27 -11.28
C ILE A 57 5.07 -7.06 -12.40
#